data_AF-A0A5A9G355-F1
#
_entry.id   AF-A0A5A9G355-F1
#
_cell.length_a   1.000
_cell.length_b   1.000
_cell.length_c   1.000
_cell.angle_alpha   90.00
_cell.angle_beta   90.00
_cell.angle_gamma   90.00
#
_symmetry.space_group_name_H-M   'P 1'
#
loop_
_entity.id
_entity.type
_entity.pdbx_description
1 polymer ?
#
loop_
_entity_poly.entity_id
_entity_poly.type
_entity_poly.pdbx_seq_one_letter_code
_entity_poly.pdbx_strand_id
1 'polypeptide(L)'
;MSVAFQMPAFKMPARAVASGALLLLAASPLALAADPTAAPTALVEDVSDGVDGVQPMDYVAAGRTVALKAGQTLTLSYLESCVNETITGGSVTIGSRESAVQGGSIDRHTLPCDGGKLLLASNEAGKAGVTVFRSAPIALPGMKAQLPKPDLTLFKTHPVLILSAPGPVTIDRLDVQGIALSTVNVPGSTLDTAKTGAGLEPGGLYRISAGQKSFVVKIDEKASAGGGPALGRLIRF
;
A
#
# COMPACT_ATOMS: atom_id res chain seq x y z
N MET A 1 84.02 -29.96 25.25
CA MET A 1 84.32 -28.51 25.26
C MET A 1 84.36 -28.08 23.80
N SER A 2 83.27 -27.47 23.33
CA SER A 2 83.24 -26.07 22.84
C SER A 2 83.96 -25.89 21.50
N VAL A 3 83.48 -25.19 20.47
CA VAL A 3 82.32 -24.32 20.20
C VAL A 3 82.31 -24.11 18.67
N ALA A 4 81.11 -23.85 18.12
CA ALA A 4 80.73 -23.11 16.90
C ALA A 4 81.65 -23.01 15.66
N PHE A 5 81.04 -23.06 14.46
CA PHE A 5 81.05 -21.92 13.55
C PHE A 5 79.93 -22.01 12.50
N GLN A 6 79.48 -20.85 12.05
CA GLN A 6 78.28 -20.59 11.25
C GLN A 6 78.65 -20.22 9.80
N MET A 7 77.63 -20.25 8.92
CA MET A 7 77.49 -19.58 7.60
C MET A 7 77.80 -20.43 6.33
N PRO A 8 77.38 -19.99 5.11
CA PRO A 8 75.99 -19.89 4.65
C PRO A 8 75.79 -20.36 3.17
N ALA A 9 74.54 -20.25 2.71
CA ALA A 9 74.10 -19.96 1.34
C ALA A 9 74.33 -21.01 0.22
N PHE A 10 73.23 -21.59 -0.25
CA PHE A 10 73.14 -22.10 -1.62
C PHE A 10 71.87 -21.57 -2.28
N LYS A 11 72.02 -20.73 -3.31
CA LYS A 11 70.96 -20.33 -4.23
C LYS A 11 70.81 -21.43 -5.29
N MET A 12 69.59 -21.83 -5.59
CA MET A 12 69.24 -22.56 -6.82
C MET A 12 68.07 -21.87 -7.52
N PRO A 13 68.14 -21.64 -8.83
CA PRO A 13 66.97 -21.31 -9.65
C PRO A 13 66.50 -22.58 -10.39
N ALA A 14 65.20 -22.87 -10.35
CA ALA A 14 64.61 -23.86 -11.25
C ALA A 14 63.14 -23.53 -11.54
N ARG A 15 62.96 -22.97 -12.75
CA ARG A 15 61.98 -23.30 -13.79
C ARG A 15 60.57 -23.78 -13.39
N ALA A 16 59.62 -23.03 -13.93
CA ALA A 16 58.18 -23.29 -13.98
C ALA A 16 57.79 -24.65 -14.59
N VAL A 17 56.73 -25.25 -14.04
CA VAL A 17 55.79 -26.15 -14.74
C VAL A 17 54.38 -25.82 -14.27
N ALA A 18 53.48 -25.64 -15.23
CA ALA A 18 52.07 -25.28 -15.08
C ALA A 18 51.15 -26.51 -15.04
N SER A 19 49.86 -26.26 -14.73
CA SER A 19 48.65 -27.11 -14.89
C SER A 19 48.18 -27.78 -13.59
N GLY A 20 46.92 -27.71 -13.17
CA GLY A 20 45.71 -27.13 -13.74
C GLY A 20 44.59 -27.12 -12.67
N ALA A 21 43.69 -26.14 -12.78
CA ALA A 21 42.58 -25.93 -11.85
C ALA A 21 41.29 -26.57 -12.41
N LEU A 22 40.63 -27.44 -11.64
CA LEU A 22 39.23 -27.83 -11.86
C LEU A 22 38.35 -27.09 -10.84
N LEU A 23 37.61 -26.10 -11.32
CA LEU A 23 36.58 -25.38 -10.55
C LEU A 23 35.21 -26.02 -10.87
N LEU A 24 34.63 -26.68 -9.88
CA LEU A 24 33.25 -27.19 -9.88
C LEU A 24 32.28 -26.00 -9.75
N LEU A 25 31.57 -25.67 -10.83
CA LEU A 25 30.45 -24.72 -10.83
C LEU A 25 29.19 -25.40 -10.29
N ALA A 26 28.89 -25.18 -9.01
CA ALA A 26 27.58 -25.49 -8.44
C ALA A 26 26.57 -24.43 -8.91
N ALA A 27 25.63 -24.83 -9.77
CA ALA A 27 24.50 -24.01 -10.17
C ALA A 27 23.44 -24.02 -9.05
N SER A 28 23.50 -23.03 -8.16
CA SER A 28 22.42 -22.76 -7.20
C SER A 28 21.26 -22.03 -7.91
N PRO A 29 20.01 -22.52 -7.83
CA PRO A 29 18.87 -21.79 -8.37
C PRO A 29 18.63 -20.52 -7.54
N LEU A 30 18.72 -19.36 -8.20
CA LEU A 30 18.33 -18.07 -7.65
C LEU A 30 16.82 -18.08 -7.41
N ALA A 31 16.41 -18.29 -6.16
CA ALA A 31 15.08 -17.92 -5.71
C ALA A 31 14.97 -16.39 -5.80
N LEU A 32 14.12 -15.90 -6.71
CA LEU A 32 13.77 -14.49 -6.82
C LEU A 32 13.02 -14.09 -5.54
N ALA A 33 13.75 -13.64 -4.53
CA ALA A 33 13.16 -12.96 -3.40
C ALA A 33 12.48 -11.68 -3.92
N ALA A 34 11.20 -11.49 -3.58
CA ALA A 34 10.51 -10.25 -3.87
C ALA A 34 11.25 -9.09 -3.19
N ASP A 35 11.67 -8.10 -3.97
CA ASP A 35 12.32 -6.90 -3.45
C ASP A 35 11.33 -6.15 -2.53
N PRO A 36 11.61 -5.98 -1.22
CA PRO A 36 10.75 -5.24 -0.30
C PRO A 36 10.75 -3.72 -0.56
N THR A 37 11.40 -3.27 -1.63
CA THR A 37 11.52 -1.88 -2.07
C THR A 37 10.62 -1.56 -3.26
N ALA A 38 9.94 -2.54 -3.85
CA ALA A 38 9.02 -2.31 -4.95
C ALA A 38 7.80 -1.52 -4.45
N ALA A 39 7.56 -0.36 -5.07
CA ALA A 39 6.43 0.50 -4.71
C ALA A 39 5.09 -0.26 -4.95
N PRO A 40 4.08 -0.08 -4.07
CA PRO A 40 2.79 -0.71 -4.26
C PRO A 40 2.13 -0.20 -5.56
N THR A 41 1.61 -1.11 -6.39
CA THR A 41 0.96 -0.75 -7.67
C THR A 41 -0.54 -1.03 -7.67
N ALA A 42 -0.98 -2.07 -6.97
CA ALA A 42 -2.39 -2.40 -6.82
C ALA A 42 -2.76 -2.79 -5.38
N LEU A 43 -4.03 -2.59 -5.05
CA LEU A 43 -4.69 -3.04 -3.83
C LEU A 43 -5.52 -4.28 -4.16
N VAL A 44 -5.40 -5.31 -3.33
CA VAL A 44 -6.30 -6.48 -3.38
C VAL A 44 -7.62 -6.07 -2.74
N GLU A 45 -8.67 -5.99 -3.53
CA GLU A 45 -10.01 -5.62 -3.06
C GLU A 45 -10.71 -6.79 -2.38
N ASP A 46 -10.61 -7.96 -3.02
CA ASP A 46 -11.24 -9.19 -2.57
C ASP A 46 -10.51 -10.37 -3.20
N VAL A 47 -10.53 -11.51 -2.54
CA VAL A 47 -9.91 -12.74 -3.05
C VAL A 47 -10.65 -13.95 -2.50
N SER A 48 -10.83 -14.97 -3.35
CA SER A 48 -11.38 -16.25 -2.94
C SER A 48 -10.51 -16.94 -1.89
N ASP A 49 -11.15 -17.73 -1.03
CA ASP A 49 -10.44 -18.51 -0.02
C ASP A 49 -9.40 -19.48 -0.63
N GLY A 50 -8.26 -19.60 0.04
CA GLY A 50 -7.19 -20.52 -0.33
C GLY A 50 -6.41 -20.13 -1.60
N VAL A 51 -6.41 -18.84 -1.96
CA VAL A 51 -5.44 -18.27 -2.90
C VAL A 51 -4.18 -17.89 -2.13
N ASP A 52 -3.03 -18.42 -2.55
CA ASP A 52 -1.78 -18.23 -1.83
C ASP A 52 -1.12 -16.88 -2.12
N GLY A 53 -0.61 -16.24 -1.07
CA GLY A 53 0.32 -15.12 -1.19
C GLY A 53 -0.31 -13.76 -1.51
N VAL A 54 -1.62 -13.63 -1.32
CA VAL A 54 -2.38 -12.37 -1.29
C VAL A 54 -3.55 -12.48 -0.31
N GLN A 55 -3.89 -11.40 0.38
CA GLN A 55 -5.06 -11.28 1.25
C GLN A 55 -5.88 -10.04 0.91
N PRO A 56 -7.17 -9.98 1.27
CA PRO A 56 -7.95 -8.75 1.10
C PRO A 56 -7.28 -7.56 1.78
N MET A 57 -7.26 -6.43 1.08
CA MET A 57 -6.60 -5.16 1.44
C MET A 57 -5.07 -5.17 1.43
N ASP A 58 -4.42 -6.22 0.92
CA ASP A 58 -2.98 -6.20 0.70
C ASP A 58 -2.59 -5.28 -0.45
N TYR A 59 -1.42 -4.65 -0.32
CA TYR A 59 -0.77 -4.03 -1.46
C TYR A 59 0.12 -5.04 -2.17
N VAL A 60 0.06 -5.03 -3.49
CA VAL A 60 0.90 -5.84 -4.36
C VAL A 60 1.70 -4.97 -5.31
N ALA A 61 2.91 -5.41 -5.62
CA ALA A 61 3.81 -4.75 -6.55
C ALA A 61 3.77 -5.43 -7.93
N ALA A 62 4.16 -4.67 -8.95
CA ALA A 62 4.31 -5.18 -10.31
C ALA A 62 5.30 -6.36 -10.38
N GLY A 63 5.06 -7.29 -11.30
CA GLY A 63 5.85 -8.50 -11.51
C GLY A 63 5.45 -9.68 -10.61
N ARG A 64 4.65 -9.44 -9.57
CA ARG A 64 4.08 -10.51 -8.74
C ARG A 64 3.14 -11.37 -9.59
N THR A 65 3.22 -12.69 -9.44
CA THR A 65 2.31 -13.64 -10.09
C THR A 65 1.47 -14.37 -9.05
N VAL A 66 0.17 -14.49 -9.29
CA VAL A 66 -0.81 -15.18 -8.45
C VAL A 66 -1.50 -16.26 -9.28
N ALA A 67 -1.54 -17.49 -8.76
CA ALA A 67 -2.21 -18.60 -9.41
C ALA A 67 -3.63 -18.75 -8.84
N LEU A 68 -4.63 -18.83 -9.72
CA LEU A 68 -6.03 -19.02 -9.39
C LEU A 68 -6.50 -20.35 -9.95
N LYS A 69 -7.11 -21.17 -9.09
CA LYS A 69 -7.82 -22.38 -9.53
C LYS A 69 -9.05 -21.99 -10.35
N ALA A 70 -9.57 -22.94 -11.12
CA ALA A 70 -10.82 -22.74 -11.85
C ALA A 70 -11.93 -22.30 -10.88
N GLY A 71 -12.58 -21.17 -11.19
CA GLY A 71 -13.63 -20.58 -10.37
C GLY A 71 -13.15 -19.72 -9.18
N GLN A 72 -11.86 -19.72 -8.83
CA GLN A 72 -11.34 -18.75 -7.86
C GLN A 72 -11.26 -17.36 -8.48
N THR A 73 -11.64 -16.37 -7.69
CA THR A 73 -11.65 -14.96 -8.06
C THR A 73 -10.58 -14.17 -7.32
N LEU A 74 -10.05 -13.16 -7.99
CA LEU A 74 -9.19 -12.12 -7.43
C LEU A 74 -9.64 -10.78 -7.98
N THR A 75 -9.94 -9.84 -7.08
CA THR A 75 -10.30 -8.47 -7.44
C THR A 75 -9.15 -7.55 -7.08
N LEU A 76 -8.63 -6.80 -8.06
CA LEU A 76 -7.53 -5.86 -7.91
C LEU A 76 -7.98 -4.46 -8.28
N SER A 77 -7.41 -3.48 -7.59
CA SER A 77 -7.61 -2.06 -7.86
C SER A 77 -6.26 -1.38 -8.01
N TYR A 78 -5.97 -0.87 -9.21
CA TYR A 78 -4.69 -0.23 -9.51
C TYR A 78 -4.65 1.21 -9.02
N LEU A 79 -3.62 1.52 -8.24
CA LEU A 79 -3.47 2.81 -7.57
C LEU A 79 -3.24 3.93 -8.57
N GLU A 80 -2.43 3.71 -9.61
CA GLU A 80 -2.11 4.75 -10.59
C GLU A 80 -3.20 4.92 -11.66
N SER A 81 -3.75 3.81 -12.18
CA SER A 81 -4.66 3.83 -13.34
C SER A 81 -6.14 3.93 -12.96
N CYS A 82 -6.48 3.78 -11.68
CA CYS A 82 -7.85 3.64 -11.21
C CYS A 82 -8.64 2.50 -11.87
N VAL A 83 -7.95 1.49 -12.41
CA VAL A 83 -8.59 0.31 -13.00
C VAL A 83 -8.91 -0.68 -11.90
N ASN A 84 -10.16 -1.12 -11.84
CA ASN A 84 -10.56 -2.28 -11.08
C ASN A 84 -10.69 -3.48 -12.02
N GLU A 85 -10.12 -4.60 -11.60
CA GLU A 85 -10.10 -5.85 -12.35
C GLU A 85 -10.72 -6.95 -11.50
N THR A 86 -11.65 -7.70 -12.06
CA THR A 86 -12.12 -8.96 -11.49
C THR A 86 -11.64 -10.10 -12.36
N ILE A 87 -10.79 -10.95 -11.80
CA ILE A 87 -10.11 -12.03 -12.51
C ILE A 87 -10.62 -13.37 -12.00
N THR A 88 -10.90 -14.31 -12.91
CA THR A 88 -11.39 -15.65 -12.56
C THR A 88 -10.51 -16.72 -13.20
N GLY A 89 -9.89 -17.55 -12.35
CA GLY A 89 -9.00 -18.63 -12.76
C GLY A 89 -7.72 -18.19 -13.49
N GLY A 90 -6.84 -19.16 -13.73
CA GLY A 90 -5.62 -18.97 -14.52
C GLY A 90 -4.43 -18.42 -13.72
N SER A 91 -3.43 -17.92 -14.44
CA SER A 91 -2.24 -17.28 -13.87
C SER A 91 -2.32 -15.77 -14.11
N VAL A 92 -2.19 -14.99 -13.03
CA VAL A 92 -2.31 -13.53 -13.04
C VAL A 92 -0.93 -12.93 -12.78
N THR A 93 -0.39 -12.19 -13.73
CA THR A 93 0.80 -11.36 -13.54
C THR A 93 0.39 -9.91 -13.34
N ILE A 94 0.70 -9.36 -12.17
CA ILE A 94 0.37 -8.00 -11.78
C ILE A 94 1.29 -7.03 -12.51
N GLY A 95 0.72 -6.06 -13.24
CA GLY A 95 1.48 -5.01 -13.91
C GLY A 95 1.61 -3.75 -13.06
N SER A 96 2.03 -2.65 -13.68
CA SER A 96 2.03 -1.33 -13.04
C SER A 96 0.66 -0.65 -13.08
N ARG A 97 -0.13 -0.92 -14.13
CA ARG A 97 -1.42 -0.25 -14.37
C ARG A 97 -2.60 -1.19 -14.62
N GLU A 98 -2.33 -2.45 -14.95
CA GLU A 98 -3.31 -3.51 -15.21
C GLU A 98 -2.61 -4.89 -15.15
N SER A 99 -3.38 -5.97 -14.99
CA SER A 99 -2.82 -7.33 -14.95
C SER A 99 -2.82 -8.00 -16.31
N ALA A 100 -1.87 -8.91 -16.53
CA ALA A 100 -1.91 -9.89 -17.62
C ALA A 100 -2.41 -11.23 -17.09
N VAL A 101 -3.38 -11.86 -17.77
CA VAL A 101 -4.00 -13.12 -17.35
C VAL A 101 -3.83 -14.19 -18.42
N GLN A 102 -3.39 -15.38 -18.01
CA GLN A 102 -3.22 -16.55 -18.87
C GLN A 102 -4.11 -17.70 -18.39
N GLY A 103 -4.92 -18.27 -19.28
CA GLY A 103 -5.77 -19.42 -18.95
C GLY A 103 -6.97 -19.11 -18.03
N GLY A 104 -7.34 -17.84 -17.90
CA GLY A 104 -8.49 -17.35 -17.12
C GLY A 104 -9.23 -16.23 -17.84
N SER A 105 -10.18 -15.59 -17.16
CA SER A 105 -10.93 -14.44 -17.67
C SER A 105 -10.71 -13.21 -16.80
N ILE A 106 -10.78 -12.03 -17.41
CA ILE A 106 -10.63 -10.75 -16.74
C ILE A 106 -11.74 -9.79 -17.18
N ASP A 107 -12.43 -9.21 -16.20
CA ASP A 107 -13.32 -8.06 -16.38
C ASP A 107 -12.62 -6.81 -15.86
N ARG A 108 -12.72 -5.68 -16.58
CA ARG A 108 -12.08 -4.42 -16.20
C ARG A 108 -13.04 -3.26 -16.27
N HIS A 109 -12.95 -2.37 -15.29
CA HIS A 109 -13.70 -1.13 -15.27
C HIS A 109 -12.89 -0.01 -14.61
N THR A 110 -13.00 1.19 -15.16
CA THR A 110 -12.33 2.38 -14.63
C THR A 110 -13.19 3.01 -13.53
N LEU A 111 -12.58 3.24 -12.38
CA LEU A 111 -13.21 3.89 -11.25
C LEU A 111 -12.86 5.39 -11.20
N PRO A 112 -13.76 6.24 -10.69
CA PRO A 112 -13.36 7.57 -10.25
C PRO A 112 -12.42 7.44 -9.03
N CYS A 113 -11.16 7.85 -9.19
CA CYS A 113 -10.17 7.79 -8.11
C CYS A 113 -9.07 8.86 -8.27
N ASP A 114 -8.45 9.24 -7.16
CA ASP A 114 -7.36 10.23 -7.09
C ASP A 114 -6.00 9.51 -7.23
N GLY A 115 -5.84 8.73 -8.31
CA GLY A 115 -4.80 7.69 -8.39
C GLY A 115 -3.37 8.14 -8.03
N GLY A 116 -2.94 9.31 -8.52
CA GLY A 116 -1.63 9.87 -8.18
C GLY A 116 -1.44 10.20 -6.69
N LYS A 117 -2.47 10.67 -6.00
CA LYS A 117 -2.41 10.94 -4.55
C LYS A 117 -2.55 9.68 -3.72
N LEU A 118 -3.31 8.69 -4.20
CA LEU A 118 -3.44 7.39 -3.53
C LEU A 118 -2.12 6.62 -3.54
N LEU A 119 -1.38 6.68 -4.65
CA LEU A 119 -0.04 6.10 -4.73
C LEU A 119 0.93 6.80 -3.74
N LEU A 120 0.88 8.13 -3.65
CA LEU A 120 1.66 8.88 -2.66
C LEU A 120 1.26 8.51 -1.23
N ALA A 121 -0.04 8.54 -0.90
CA ALA A 121 -0.55 8.15 0.41
C ALA A 121 -0.18 6.70 0.77
N SER A 122 -0.15 5.78 -0.19
CA SER A 122 0.26 4.39 0.03
C SER A 122 1.75 4.27 0.33
N ASN A 123 2.59 5.03 -0.38
CA ASN A 123 4.02 5.13 -0.11
C ASN A 123 4.34 5.88 1.20
N GLU A 124 3.49 6.82 1.59
CA GLU A 124 3.63 7.68 2.77
C GLU A 124 2.95 7.12 4.01
N ALA A 125 2.05 6.13 3.92
CA ALA A 125 1.39 5.54 5.09
C ALA A 125 2.40 4.99 6.12
N GLY A 126 3.60 4.60 5.67
CA GLY A 126 4.74 4.24 6.52
C GLY A 126 5.66 5.39 6.96
N LYS A 127 5.45 6.63 6.49
CA LYS A 127 6.40 7.76 6.62
C LYS A 127 5.77 9.11 7.03
N ALA A 128 4.47 9.33 6.86
CA ALA A 128 3.77 10.57 7.19
C ALA A 128 2.78 10.32 8.33
N GLY A 129 2.86 11.11 9.39
CA GLY A 129 2.02 10.84 10.56
C GLY A 129 1.98 11.88 11.66
N VAL A 130 2.42 13.12 11.42
CA VAL A 130 2.20 14.22 12.37
C VAL A 130 1.99 15.52 11.61
N THR A 131 0.75 15.90 11.37
CA THR A 131 0.44 17.31 11.07
C THR A 131 0.15 18.00 12.38
N VAL A 132 1.10 18.79 12.88
CA VAL A 132 0.87 19.68 14.04
C VAL A 132 -0.08 20.77 13.61
N PHE A 133 -1.39 20.53 13.76
CA PHE A 133 -2.37 21.61 13.64
C PHE A 133 -2.24 22.49 14.89
N ARG A 134 -1.55 23.62 14.71
CA ARG A 134 -1.73 24.74 15.63
C ARG A 134 -3.21 25.08 15.60
N SER A 135 -3.83 25.20 16.78
CA SER A 135 -5.21 25.62 16.96
C SER A 135 -5.54 26.73 15.97
N ALA A 136 -6.72 26.64 15.34
CA ALA A 136 -7.17 27.55 14.29
C ALA A 136 -6.69 28.99 14.57
N PRO A 137 -6.14 29.72 13.58
CA PRO A 137 -5.83 31.13 13.78
C PRO A 137 -7.10 31.77 14.33
N ILE A 138 -6.97 32.43 15.48
CA ILE A 138 -8.06 33.16 16.12
C ILE A 138 -8.75 33.94 15.00
N ALA A 139 -9.95 33.51 14.61
CA ALA A 139 -10.67 34.16 13.55
C ALA A 139 -10.96 35.57 14.04
N LEU A 140 -10.26 36.55 13.47
CA LEU A 140 -10.58 37.94 13.72
C LEU A 140 -12.06 38.14 13.34
N PRO A 141 -12.84 38.90 14.13
CA PRO A 141 -14.25 39.12 13.83
C PRO A 141 -14.41 39.59 12.37
N GLY A 142 -15.11 38.81 11.56
CA GLY A 142 -15.34 39.09 10.13
C GLY A 142 -14.47 38.33 9.12
N MET A 143 -13.49 37.53 9.55
CA MET A 143 -12.73 36.64 8.65
C MET A 143 -13.27 35.21 8.70
N LYS A 144 -13.65 34.66 7.54
CA LYS A 144 -13.96 33.22 7.42
C LYS A 144 -12.69 32.43 7.71
N ALA A 145 -12.76 31.48 8.65
CA ALA A 145 -11.66 30.57 8.90
C ALA A 145 -11.26 29.87 7.59
N GLN A 146 -10.00 29.97 7.20
CA GLN A 146 -9.53 29.34 5.97
C GLN A 146 -9.48 27.82 6.18
N LEU A 147 -10.24 27.09 5.36
CA LEU A 147 -10.28 25.63 5.42
C LEU A 147 -8.93 25.04 4.97
N PRO A 148 -8.47 23.96 5.62
CA PRO A 148 -7.24 23.29 5.23
C PRO A 148 -7.40 22.63 3.85
N LYS A 149 -6.28 22.48 3.13
CA LYS A 149 -6.25 21.74 1.87
C LYS A 149 -6.42 20.24 2.15
N PRO A 150 -7.23 19.50 1.37
CA PRO A 150 -7.39 18.06 1.56
C PRO A 150 -6.11 17.31 1.15
N ASP A 151 -5.73 16.36 2.01
CA ASP A 151 -4.67 15.39 1.77
C ASP A 151 -5.12 14.37 0.73
N LEU A 152 -6.37 13.91 0.83
CA LEU A 152 -6.99 12.94 -0.08
C LEU A 152 -8.46 13.28 -0.36
N THR A 153 -8.94 12.84 -1.54
CA THR A 153 -10.36 12.94 -1.92
C THR A 153 -10.95 11.53 -2.01
N LEU A 154 -12.10 11.32 -1.39
CA LEU A 154 -12.88 10.10 -1.54
C LEU A 154 -14.05 10.33 -2.51
N PHE A 155 -14.32 9.33 -3.34
CA PHE A 155 -15.36 9.35 -4.38
C PHE A 155 -16.61 8.57 -3.97
N LYS A 156 -16.64 8.08 -2.73
CA LYS A 156 -17.80 7.42 -2.10
C LYS A 156 -17.99 7.99 -0.70
N THR A 157 -19.22 7.95 -0.22
CA THR A 157 -19.60 8.49 1.09
C THR A 157 -19.23 7.57 2.26
N HIS A 158 -19.02 6.28 2.02
CA HIS A 158 -18.65 5.32 3.07
C HIS A 158 -17.16 4.98 3.00
N PRO A 159 -16.30 5.56 3.84
CA PRO A 159 -14.89 5.20 3.86
C PRO A 159 -14.64 3.76 4.33
N VAL A 160 -13.56 3.17 3.85
CA VAL A 160 -12.93 1.97 4.44
C VAL A 160 -11.74 2.44 5.26
N LEU A 161 -11.72 2.06 6.53
CA LEU A 161 -10.68 2.44 7.48
C LEU A 161 -9.78 1.24 7.73
N ILE A 162 -8.47 1.40 7.52
CA ILE A 162 -7.46 0.41 7.88
C ILE A 162 -6.54 1.01 8.94
N LEU A 163 -6.43 0.34 10.08
CA LEU A 163 -5.63 0.74 11.23
C LEU A 163 -4.57 -0.32 11.51
N SER A 164 -3.43 0.14 12.01
CA SER A 164 -2.35 -0.72 12.50
C SER A 164 -2.74 -1.53 13.76
N ALA A 165 -3.72 -1.05 14.55
CA ALA A 165 -4.28 -1.73 15.71
C ALA A 165 -5.75 -1.32 15.94
N PRO A 166 -6.58 -2.16 16.58
CA PRO A 166 -7.95 -1.80 16.94
C PRO A 166 -8.04 -0.54 17.79
N GLY A 167 -9.08 0.25 17.59
CA GLY A 167 -9.28 1.45 18.37
C GLY A 167 -10.26 2.46 17.76
N PRO A 168 -10.43 3.61 18.45
CA PRO A 168 -11.33 4.66 18.01
C PRO A 168 -10.74 5.46 16.85
N VAL A 169 -11.61 5.80 15.90
CA VAL A 169 -11.37 6.79 14.84
C VAL A 169 -12.30 7.97 15.06
N THR A 170 -11.75 9.18 15.13
CA THR A 170 -12.55 10.41 15.24
C THR A 170 -12.76 11.03 13.86
N ILE A 171 -13.96 11.55 13.63
CA ILE A 171 -14.38 12.20 12.38
C ILE A 171 -14.95 13.57 12.77
N ASP A 172 -14.23 14.62 12.38
CA ASP A 172 -14.57 16.03 12.62
C ASP A 172 -14.93 16.70 11.29
N ARG A 173 -16.08 17.37 11.21
CA ARG A 173 -16.47 18.10 10.01
C ARG A 173 -15.96 19.54 10.09
N LEU A 174 -15.13 19.92 9.13
CA LEU A 174 -14.38 21.18 9.16
C LEU A 174 -15.07 22.32 8.41
N ASP A 175 -15.90 22.02 7.41
CA ASP A 175 -16.55 23.00 6.53
C ASP A 175 -17.83 23.61 7.11
N VAL A 176 -18.42 22.98 8.14
CA VAL A 176 -19.66 23.41 8.78
C VAL A 176 -19.45 23.50 10.29
N GLN A 177 -19.89 24.61 10.89
CA GLN A 177 -19.82 24.82 12.34
C GLN A 177 -21.00 24.15 13.06
N GLY A 178 -20.81 23.77 14.33
CA GLY A 178 -21.88 23.24 15.18
C GLY A 178 -22.20 21.76 14.98
N ILE A 179 -21.45 21.06 14.12
CA ILE A 179 -21.53 19.60 14.01
C ILE A 179 -20.65 18.98 15.08
N ALA A 180 -21.23 18.05 15.84
CA ALA A 180 -20.49 17.33 16.89
C ALA A 180 -19.46 16.37 16.27
N LEU A 181 -18.30 16.27 16.92
CA LEU A 181 -17.29 15.26 16.60
C LEU A 181 -17.91 13.86 16.71
N SER A 182 -17.76 13.05 15.67
CA SER A 182 -18.19 11.65 15.68
C SER A 182 -17.01 10.73 16.00
N THR A 183 -17.26 9.64 16.73
CA THR A 183 -16.26 8.61 17.03
C THR A 183 -16.79 7.26 16.59
N VAL A 184 -16.01 6.57 15.76
CA VAL A 184 -16.29 5.22 15.28
C VAL A 184 -15.27 4.27 15.87
N ASN A 185 -15.72 3.23 16.57
CA ASN A 185 -14.80 2.22 17.09
C ASN A 185 -14.53 1.15 16.02
N VAL A 186 -13.25 0.90 15.74
CA VAL A 186 -12.80 -0.12 14.79
C VAL A 186 -12.38 -1.36 15.59
N PRO A 187 -13.19 -2.44 15.60
CA PRO A 187 -12.97 -3.58 16.50
C PRO A 187 -11.76 -4.44 16.08
N GLY A 188 -11.36 -4.39 14.81
CA GLY A 188 -10.19 -5.08 14.25
C GLY A 188 -9.18 -4.09 13.65
N SER A 189 -8.45 -4.52 12.63
CA SER A 189 -7.58 -3.64 11.83
C SER A 189 -8.31 -3.00 10.65
N THR A 190 -9.51 -3.47 10.29
CA THR A 190 -10.26 -2.96 9.13
C THR A 190 -11.72 -2.74 9.51
N LEU A 191 -12.28 -1.60 9.06
CA LEU A 191 -13.71 -1.32 9.15
C LEU A 191 -14.21 -0.77 7.82
N ASP A 192 -15.18 -1.45 7.23
CA ASP A 192 -15.97 -0.92 6.13
C ASP A 192 -17.22 -0.23 6.69
N THR A 193 -17.25 1.11 6.65
CA THR A 193 -18.37 1.89 7.19
C THR A 193 -19.66 1.69 6.40
N ALA A 194 -19.62 1.13 5.19
CA ALA A 194 -20.83 0.77 4.44
C ALA A 194 -21.58 -0.41 5.10
N LYS A 195 -20.91 -1.21 5.92
CA LYS A 195 -21.50 -2.37 6.61
C LYS A 195 -22.05 -2.03 7.99
N THR A 196 -21.62 -0.94 8.60
CA THR A 196 -21.83 -0.69 10.04
C THR A 196 -22.21 0.74 10.41
N GLY A 197 -22.15 1.71 9.48
CA GLY A 197 -22.17 3.13 9.85
C GLY A 197 -22.97 4.05 8.93
N ALA A 198 -23.16 5.28 9.40
CA ALA A 198 -23.68 6.39 8.63
C ALA A 198 -22.59 6.95 7.70
N GLY A 199 -22.92 7.13 6.42
CA GLY A 199 -22.02 7.70 5.43
C GLY A 199 -21.70 9.17 5.71
N LEU A 200 -20.58 9.64 5.16
CA LEU A 200 -20.22 11.05 5.12
C LEU A 200 -21.01 11.78 4.03
N GLU A 201 -21.05 13.11 4.10
CA GLU A 201 -21.81 13.91 3.13
C GLU A 201 -20.96 14.23 1.89
N PRO A 202 -21.52 14.11 0.67
CA PRO A 202 -20.88 14.60 -0.54
C PRO A 202 -20.49 16.08 -0.43
N GLY A 203 -19.30 16.43 -0.91
CA GLY A 203 -18.74 17.78 -0.81
C GLY A 203 -18.16 18.17 0.55
N GLY A 204 -18.39 17.36 1.60
CA GLY A 204 -17.92 17.65 2.96
C GLY A 204 -16.39 17.59 3.09
N LEU A 205 -15.85 18.38 4.03
CA LEU A 205 -14.44 18.37 4.38
C LEU A 205 -14.28 17.89 5.83
N TYR A 206 -13.54 16.81 6.01
CA TYR A 206 -13.41 16.13 7.29
C TYR A 206 -11.97 16.05 7.74
N ARG A 207 -11.74 16.08 9.06
CA ARG A 207 -10.54 15.54 9.67
C ARG A 207 -10.86 14.17 10.23
N ILE A 208 -10.11 13.16 9.79
CA ILE A 208 -10.26 11.79 10.26
C ILE A 208 -8.97 11.38 10.96
N SER A 209 -9.06 10.96 12.22
CA SER A 209 -7.88 10.71 13.06
C SER A 209 -7.95 9.36 13.77
N ALA A 210 -6.82 8.66 13.80
CA ALA A 210 -6.64 7.42 14.55
C ALA A 210 -5.29 7.47 15.29
N GLY A 211 -5.31 7.41 16.62
CA GLY A 211 -4.11 7.57 17.44
C GLY A 211 -3.43 8.92 17.19
N GLN A 212 -2.18 8.90 16.73
CA GLN A 212 -1.40 10.11 16.42
C GLN A 212 -1.50 10.57 14.96
N LYS A 213 -2.10 9.77 14.09
CA LYS A 213 -2.21 10.06 12.66
C LYS A 213 -3.56 10.70 12.35
N SER A 214 -3.56 11.68 11.44
CA SER A 214 -4.77 12.37 10.99
C SER A 214 -4.66 12.78 9.53
N PHE A 215 -5.77 12.70 8.79
CA PHE A 215 -5.88 13.17 7.41
C PHE A 215 -7.02 14.18 7.28
N VAL A 216 -6.81 15.20 6.45
CA VAL A 216 -7.88 16.06 5.94
C VAL A 216 -8.43 15.43 4.67
N VAL A 217 -9.68 15.01 4.72
CA VAL A 217 -10.35 14.22 3.68
C VAL A 217 -11.48 15.05 3.07
N LYS A 218 -11.45 15.26 1.76
CA LYS A 218 -12.60 15.79 1.01
C LYS A 218 -13.44 14.64 0.49
N ILE A 219 -14.76 14.73 0.63
CA ILE A 219 -15.68 13.86 -0.11
C ILE A 219 -16.04 14.59 -1.41
N ASP A 220 -15.89 13.91 -2.55
CA ASP A 220 -16.24 14.49 -3.84
C ASP A 220 -17.71 14.93 -3.86
N GLU A 221 -18.00 16.01 -4.58
CA GLU A 221 -19.36 16.57 -4.66
C GLU A 221 -20.33 15.62 -5.36
N LYS A 222 -19.81 14.75 -6.23
CA LYS A 222 -20.56 13.71 -6.94
C LYS A 222 -20.37 12.34 -6.31
N ALA A 223 -19.84 12.26 -5.09
CA ALA A 223 -19.64 11.00 -4.40
C ALA A 223 -20.97 10.26 -4.26
N SER A 224 -21.04 9.06 -4.84
CA SER A 224 -22.25 8.24 -4.75
C SER A 224 -22.35 7.57 -3.38
N ALA A 225 -23.58 7.38 -2.90
CA ALA A 225 -23.84 6.56 -1.73
C ALA A 225 -23.49 5.08 -1.98
N GLY A 226 -22.95 4.40 -0.96
CA GLY A 226 -22.70 2.95 -0.97
C GLY A 226 -21.25 2.52 -0.71
N GLY A 227 -21.09 1.19 -0.60
CA GLY A 227 -19.80 0.51 -0.38
C GLY A 227 -18.93 0.50 -1.64
N GLY A 228 -19.15 -0.40 -2.59
CA GLY A 228 -18.31 -0.49 -3.79
C GLY A 228 -16.82 -0.77 -3.49
N PRO A 229 -15.95 -0.68 -4.50
CA PRO A 229 -14.51 -0.92 -4.33
C PRO A 229 -13.90 -0.03 -3.24
N ALA A 230 -12.96 -0.56 -2.47
CA ALA A 230 -12.22 0.17 -1.45
C ALA A 230 -11.35 1.27 -2.09
N LEU A 231 -10.84 1.04 -3.30
CA LEU A 231 -10.15 2.06 -4.08
C LEU A 231 -11.08 3.25 -4.35
N GLY A 232 -10.64 4.43 -3.92
CA GLY A 232 -11.43 5.67 -3.97
C GLY A 232 -12.24 5.96 -2.70
N ARG A 233 -12.22 5.07 -1.70
CA ARG A 233 -12.83 5.31 -0.36
C ARG A 233 -11.94 4.85 0.80
N LEU A 234 -10.73 4.37 0.52
CA LEU A 234 -9.81 3.84 1.51
C LEU A 234 -9.04 4.94 2.23
N ILE A 235 -8.94 4.83 3.56
CA ILE A 235 -8.05 5.60 4.43
C ILE A 235 -7.25 4.61 5.26
N ARG A 236 -5.92 4.71 5.21
CA ARG A 236 -5.00 3.84 5.95
C ARG A 236 -4.17 4.66 6.94
N PHE A 237 -4.20 4.25 8.21
CA PHE A 237 -3.44 4.82 9.32
C PHE A 237 -2.22 3.96 9.66
#